data_AF-A0A933KY63-F1
#
_entry.id   AF-A0A933KY63-F1
#
_cell.length_a   1.000
_cell.length_b   1.000
_cell.length_c   1.000
_cell.angle_alpha   90.00
_cell.angle_beta   90.00
_cell.angle_gamma   90.00
#
_symmetry.space_group_name_H-M   'P 1'
#
loop_
_entity.id
_entity.type
_entity.pdbx_description
1 polymer ?
#
loop_
_entity_poly.entity_id
_entity_poly.type
_entity_poly.pdbx_seq_one_letter_code
_entity_poly.pdbx_strand_id
1 'polypeptide(L)'
;MRMVVFGSFVTTKADPNDVDVFLLMADGFDVSTATGETRLLFDHLAAEAHFGASVFWLRRQAAFEGEQAAVEYWQIKRDGQRRGVVEIDLEAS
;
A
#
# COMPACT_ATOMS: atom_id res chain seq x y z
N MET A 1 3.23 -9.22 7.30
CA MET A 1 2.80 -8.29 6.22
C MET A 1 2.37 -7.00 6.88
N ARG A 2 2.76 -5.86 6.30
CA ARG A 2 2.23 -4.56 6.72
C ARG A 2 1.47 -3.92 5.56
N MET A 3 0.31 -3.35 5.87
CA MET A 3 -0.51 -2.61 4.92
C MET A 3 -0.54 -1.14 5.31
N VAL A 4 -0.32 -0.27 4.35
CA VAL A 4 -0.35 1.18 4.54
C VAL A 4 -1.45 1.74 3.65
N VAL A 5 -2.47 2.35 4.24
CA VAL A 5 -3.50 3.09 3.51
C VAL A 5 -3.12 4.56 3.51
N PHE A 6 -3.10 5.17 2.33
CA PHE A 6 -2.69 6.55 2.13
C PHE A 6 -3.64 7.27 1.16
N GLY A 7 -3.14 8.35 0.55
CA GLY A 7 -3.88 9.04 -0.49
C GLY A 7 -4.91 10.02 0.04
N SER A 8 -5.91 10.30 -0.80
CA SER A 8 -6.99 11.24 -0.47
C SER A 8 -7.96 10.69 0.58
N PHE A 9 -8.09 9.36 0.67
CA PHE A 9 -8.99 8.66 1.60
C PHE A 9 -8.71 8.96 3.07
N VAL A 10 -7.44 9.07 3.46
CA VAL A 10 -7.02 9.33 4.85
C VAL A 10 -6.98 10.82 5.22
N THR A 11 -7.62 11.67 4.42
CA THR A 11 -7.65 13.13 4.62
C THR A 11 -9.05 13.65 4.92
N THR A 12 -9.19 14.96 5.11
CA THR A 12 -10.49 15.63 5.30
C THR A 12 -11.19 15.99 3.99
N LYS A 13 -10.71 15.50 2.83
CA LYS A 13 -11.37 15.73 1.54
C LYS A 13 -12.78 15.14 1.57
N ALA A 14 -13.79 15.95 1.25
CA ALA A 14 -15.20 15.54 1.32
C ALA A 14 -15.55 14.37 0.39
N ASP A 15 -14.88 14.29 -0.76
CA ASP A 15 -15.04 13.23 -1.76
C ASP A 15 -13.66 12.66 -2.15
N PRO A 16 -13.13 11.68 -1.41
CA PRO A 16 -11.91 10.99 -1.78
C PRO A 16 -12.17 10.12 -3.01
N ASN A 17 -11.25 10.15 -3.97
CA ASN A 17 -11.49 9.55 -5.29
C ASN A 17 -11.44 8.01 -5.23
N ASP A 18 -10.42 7.49 -4.56
CA ASP A 18 -10.06 6.08 -4.47
C ASP A 18 -9.31 5.81 -3.14
N VAL A 19 -9.08 4.52 -2.87
CA VAL A 19 -8.25 4.06 -1.75
C VAL A 19 -6.87 3.67 -2.27
N ASP A 20 -5.84 4.38 -1.83
CA ASP A 20 -4.46 4.03 -2.12
C ASP A 20 -3.91 3.09 -1.04
N VAL A 21 -3.38 1.93 -1.46
CA VAL A 21 -2.85 0.89 -0.57
C VAL A 21 -1.43 0.51 -0.99
N PHE A 22 -0.52 0.47 -0.02
CA PHE A 22 0.82 -0.09 -0.20
C PHE A 22 0.99 -1.32 0.69
N LEU A 23 1.33 -2.44 0.07
CA LEU A 23 1.57 -3.72 0.73
C LEU A 23 3.06 -3.99 0.86
N LEU A 24 3.52 -4.14 2.10
CA LEU A 24 4.88 -4.55 2.41
C LEU A 24 4.88 -6.03 2.75
N MET A 25 5.40 -6.82 1.81
CA MET A 25 5.39 -8.27 1.84
C MET A 25 6.69 -8.81 2.43
N ALA A 26 6.63 -9.98 3.07
CA ALA A 26 7.83 -10.67 3.54
C ALA A 26 8.81 -10.98 2.39
N ASP A 27 10.09 -11.12 2.69
CA ASP A 27 11.12 -11.34 1.66
C ASP A 27 10.92 -12.60 0.84
N GLY A 28 10.40 -13.65 1.48
CA GLY A 28 10.05 -14.91 0.83
C GLY A 28 8.71 -14.89 0.08
N PHE A 29 7.99 -13.76 0.02
CA PHE A 29 6.68 -13.71 -0.61
C PHE A 29 6.79 -13.94 -2.13
N ASP A 30 6.13 -14.99 -2.63
CA ASP A 30 6.03 -15.28 -4.05
C ASP A 30 4.61 -15.01 -4.57
N VAL A 31 4.48 -13.94 -5.35
CA VAL A 31 3.23 -13.55 -6.02
C VAL A 31 2.67 -14.63 -6.93
N SER A 32 3.51 -15.53 -7.45
CA SER A 32 3.06 -16.64 -8.29
C SER A 32 2.13 -17.61 -7.56
N THR A 33 2.25 -17.67 -6.22
CA THR A 33 1.42 -18.50 -5.34
C THR A 33 0.07 -17.85 -5.00
N ALA A 34 -0.11 -16.55 -5.28
CA ALA A 34 -1.41 -15.89 -5.12
C ALA A 34 -2.40 -16.40 -6.18
N THR A 35 -3.56 -16.85 -5.72
CA THR A 35 -4.60 -17.45 -6.57
C THR A 35 -5.93 -16.72 -6.43
N GLY A 36 -6.82 -16.93 -7.41
CA GLY A 36 -8.15 -16.33 -7.42
C GLY A 36 -8.11 -14.81 -7.31
N GLU A 37 -9.02 -14.26 -6.51
CA GLU A 37 -9.19 -12.82 -6.29
C GLU A 37 -7.97 -12.17 -5.62
N THR A 38 -7.24 -12.91 -4.77
CA THR A 38 -6.03 -12.41 -4.11
C THR A 38 -4.94 -12.03 -5.11
N ARG A 39 -4.85 -12.71 -6.26
CA ARG A 39 -3.88 -12.38 -7.31
C ARG A 39 -4.09 -10.97 -7.86
N LEU A 40 -5.35 -10.50 -7.90
CA LEU A 40 -5.70 -9.20 -8.47
C LEU A 40 -5.09 -8.05 -7.66
N LEU A 41 -4.87 -8.24 -6.35
CA LEU A 41 -4.21 -7.23 -5.49
C LEU A 41 -2.76 -6.94 -5.89
N PHE A 42 -2.11 -7.84 -6.64
CA PHE A 42 -0.71 -7.69 -7.02
C PHE A 42 -0.51 -7.19 -8.46
N ASP A 43 -1.61 -6.89 -9.16
CA ASP A 43 -1.64 -6.21 -10.45
C ASP A 43 -2.39 -4.89 -10.26
N HIS A 44 -1.70 -3.76 -10.47
CA HIS A 44 -2.25 -2.44 -10.19
C HIS A 44 -3.54 -2.15 -10.99
N LEU A 45 -3.56 -2.50 -12.28
CA LEU A 45 -4.71 -2.23 -13.14
C LEU A 45 -5.88 -3.16 -12.82
N ALA A 46 -5.60 -4.42 -12.49
CA ALA A 46 -6.63 -5.36 -12.06
C ALA A 46 -7.23 -4.96 -10.71
N ALA A 47 -6.40 -4.49 -9.77
CA ALA A 47 -6.86 -4.03 -8.47
C ALA A 47 -7.74 -2.78 -8.57
N GLU A 48 -7.35 -1.82 -9.40
CA GLU A 48 -8.15 -0.61 -9.65
C GLU A 48 -9.50 -0.97 -10.28
N ALA A 49 -9.51 -1.82 -11.31
CA ALA A 49 -10.72 -2.20 -12.01
C ALA A 49 -11.67 -3.06 -11.18
N HIS A 50 -11.15 -3.93 -10.30
CA HIS A 50 -11.96 -4.89 -9.55
C HIS A 50 -12.36 -4.39 -8.16
N PHE A 51 -11.47 -3.67 -7.46
CA PHE A 51 -11.72 -3.18 -6.09
C PHE A 51 -11.93 -1.67 -5.99
N GLY A 52 -11.67 -0.90 -7.05
CA GLY A 52 -11.67 0.57 -6.97
C GLY A 52 -10.54 1.13 -6.11
N ALA A 53 -9.42 0.40 -6.00
CA ALA A 53 -8.29 0.73 -5.15
C ALA A 53 -6.97 0.70 -5.94
N SER A 54 -6.15 1.73 -5.72
CA SER A 54 -4.79 1.81 -6.22
C SER A 54 -3.88 0.99 -5.32
N VAL A 55 -3.57 -0.26 -5.70
CA VAL A 55 -2.70 -1.15 -4.90
C VAL A 55 -1.29 -1.19 -5.47
N PHE A 56 -0.31 -0.97 -4.59
CA PHE A 56 1.12 -1.10 -4.85
C PHE A 56 1.71 -2.09 -3.85
N TRP A 57 2.81 -2.75 -4.22
CA TRP A 57 3.46 -3.68 -3.30
C TRP A 57 4.95 -3.82 -3.56
N LEU A 58 5.69 -4.22 -2.53
CA LEU A 58 7.05 -4.71 -2.65
C LEU A 58 7.40 -5.67 -1.52
N ARG A 59 8.50 -6.41 -1.69
CA ARG A 59 9.11 -7.22 -0.63
C ARG A 59 9.96 -6.33 0.27
N ARG A 60 9.99 -6.59 1.59
CA ARG A 60 10.76 -5.82 2.59
C ARG A 60 12.21 -5.53 2.15
N GLN A 61 12.93 -6.50 1.59
CA GLN A 61 14.29 -6.36 1.08
C GLN A 61 14.45 -5.36 -0.08
N ALA A 62 13.36 -5.01 -0.77
CA ALA A 62 13.36 -4.01 -1.83
C ALA A 62 13.07 -2.59 -1.31
N ALA A 63 12.75 -2.43 -0.01
CA ALA A 63 12.62 -1.14 0.63
C ALA A 63 14.04 -0.59 0.91
N PHE A 64 14.55 0.24 0.01
CA PHE A 64 15.92 0.77 0.00
C PHE A 64 16.43 1.23 1.37
N GLU A 65 15.66 2.06 2.07
CA GLU A 65 16.03 2.68 3.35
C GLU A 65 15.37 1.97 4.56
N GLY A 66 14.86 0.76 4.34
CA GLY A 66 14.10 -0.01 5.32
C GLY A 66 12.60 0.29 5.32
N GLU A 67 11.87 -0.49 6.11
CA GLU A 67 10.39 -0.48 6.14
C GLU A 67 9.85 0.88 6.58
N GLN A 68 10.39 1.45 7.65
CA GLN A 68 9.94 2.72 8.22
C GLN A 68 10.12 3.88 7.23
N ALA A 69 11.28 3.95 6.56
CA ALA A 69 11.54 4.97 5.56
C ALA A 69 10.60 4.84 4.35
N ALA A 70 10.25 3.61 3.95
CA ALA A 70 9.24 3.40 2.92
C ALA A 70 7.85 3.93 3.35
N VAL A 71 7.43 3.68 4.60
CA VAL A 71 6.18 4.25 5.13
C VAL A 71 6.22 5.78 5.16
N GLU A 72 7.32 6.37 5.62
CA GLU A 72 7.50 7.83 5.69
C GLU A 72 7.51 8.47 4.32
N TYR A 73 8.08 7.81 3.31
CA TYR A 73 8.00 8.25 1.92
C TYR A 73 6.55 8.39 1.46
N TRP A 74 5.69 7.44 1.80
CA TRP A 74 4.25 7.50 1.48
C TRP A 74 3.48 8.58 2.24
N GLN A 75 4.04 9.16 3.31
CA GLN A 75 3.45 10.34 3.95
C GLN A 75 3.69 11.62 3.15
N ILE A 76 4.67 11.64 2.25
CA ILE A 76 5.00 12.83 1.46
C ILE A 76 4.02 12.94 0.29
N LYS A 77 3.33 14.08 0.18
CA LYS A 77 2.48 14.42 -0.96
C LYS A 77 3.35 14.94 -2.12
N ARG A 78 2.78 14.99 -3.33
CA ARG A 78 3.46 15.55 -4.52
C ARG A 78 3.92 17.01 -4.34
N ASP A 79 3.24 17.76 -3.46
CA ASP A 79 3.56 19.15 -3.10
C ASP A 79 4.65 19.26 -2.00
N GLY A 80 5.22 18.14 -1.56
CA GLY A 80 6.24 18.07 -0.50
C GLY A 80 5.71 18.17 0.92
N GLN A 81 4.41 18.43 1.12
CA GLN A 81 3.82 18.43 2.46
C GLN A 81 3.55 17.00 2.94
N ARG A 82 3.52 16.80 4.26
CA ARG A 82 3.19 15.50 4.86
C ARG A 82 1.68 15.34 5.05
N ARG A 83 1.21 14.10 4.97
CA ARG A 83 -0.12 13.64 5.38
C ARG A 83 0.00 12.47 6.36
N GLY A 84 -1.07 12.20 7.10
CA GLY A 84 -1.19 10.96 7.86
C GLY A 84 -1.29 9.75 6.93
N VAL A 85 -1.06 8.57 7.49
CA VAL A 85 -1.33 7.26 6.88
C VAL A 85 -1.98 6.38 7.94
N VAL A 86 -2.69 5.35 7.51
CA VAL A 86 -3.17 4.30 8.40
C VAL A 86 -2.30 3.06 8.17
N GLU A 87 -1.56 2.67 9.20
CA GLU A 87 -0.78 1.43 9.19
C GLU A 87 -1.59 0.31 9.83
N ILE A 88 -1.68 -0.82 9.13
CA ILE A 88 -2.28 -2.06 9.61
C ILE A 88 -1.15 -3.09 9.66
N ASP A 89 -0.72 -3.36 10.89
CA ASP A 89 0.29 -4.37 11.17
C ASP A 89 -0.39 -5.69 11.51
N LEU A 90 -0.14 -6.73 10.69
CA LEU A 90 -0.66 -8.07 10.91
C LEU A 90 0.32 -8.96 11.69
N GLU A 91 1.48 -8.44 12.09
CA GLU A 91 2.49 -9.11 12.90
C GLU A 91 2.51 -8.62 14.36
N ALA A 92 1.70 -7.62 14.70
CA ALA A 92 1.56 -7.11 16.06
C ALA A 92 0.66 -8.06 16.89
N SER A 93 1.29 -8.87 17.73
CA SER A 93 0.65 -9.67 18.80
C SER A 93 0.87 -9.03 20.16
#